data_AF-A0A1E3HN04-F1
#
_entry.id   AF-A0A1E3HN04-F1
#
_cell.length_a   1.000
_cell.length_b   1.000
_cell.length_c   1.000
_cell.angle_alpha   90.00
_cell.angle_beta   90.00
_cell.angle_gamma   90.00
#
_symmetry.space_group_name_H-M   'P 1'
#
loop_
_entity.id
_entity.type
_entity.pdbx_description
1 polymer ?
#
loop_
_entity_poly.entity_id
_entity_poly.type
_entity_poly.pdbx_seq_one_letter_code
_entity_poly.pdbx_strand_id
1 'polypeptide(L)'
;MADTSAQRRPPYQGVWTKRAADADEWLHLHKVVVSATSASLISTFTGFPLDSLKSRLQSSREKVSIPRLAAGVIKEEGIGGLWRGFPLPLVTISIVRTISFTIYSSTKRILNAVPALSDASRQSEEAAFGDRLDKGWGTGTGEASQKGPEVDEEKVKDPWIGLRLGMFSGDNAKDIAITSMLAGGASGAVVCVGSAPFELVKVRRQLEYQIYRDSRPELRNFPPTPIPNSALPKGTAPFQPPTTIQAVRLILASSGPLGLYTGWRLHFIRDTLGTALYFAEYDVMRYYLGRAKKERRDGEGGGGGFGDDVQGDVPEWCRGWIMKGMIPFLCGSLAGVTSWALIYPVDAIKTKAQQRALSGLPMRTPIEQLSRLVRGTDKSNPKPFLTGMARLYRG
;
A
#
# COMPACT_ATOMS: atom_id res chain seq x y z
N MET A 1 -35.42 -42.89 -20.92
CA MET A 1 -35.73 -41.84 -19.93
C MET A 1 -35.13 -42.25 -18.59
N ALA A 2 -34.03 -41.63 -18.19
CA ALA A 2 -33.47 -41.76 -16.84
C ALA A 2 -32.98 -40.36 -16.43
N ASP A 3 -33.67 -39.79 -15.46
CA ASP A 3 -33.38 -38.50 -14.85
C ASP A 3 -32.00 -38.57 -14.16
N THR A 4 -31.09 -37.69 -14.58
CA THR A 4 -29.72 -37.56 -14.05
C THR A 4 -29.51 -36.15 -13.50
N SER A 5 -30.52 -35.62 -12.80
CA SER A 5 -30.40 -34.41 -11.98
C SER A 5 -30.23 -34.74 -10.48
N ALA A 6 -29.42 -35.76 -10.16
CA ALA A 6 -28.95 -36.01 -8.80
C ALA A 6 -27.96 -34.90 -8.37
N GLN A 7 -28.53 -33.76 -8.00
CA GLN A 7 -27.88 -32.64 -7.35
C GLN A 7 -27.13 -33.19 -6.12
N ARG A 8 -25.80 -33.21 -6.16
CA ARG A 8 -24.95 -33.66 -5.06
C ARG A 8 -25.17 -32.74 -3.85
N ARG A 9 -26.16 -33.04 -3.02
CA ARG A 9 -26.30 -32.42 -1.70
C ARG A 9 -25.16 -32.95 -0.82
N PRO A 10 -24.32 -32.10 -0.20
CA PRO A 10 -23.26 -32.58 0.67
C PRO A 10 -23.86 -33.32 1.88
N PRO A 11 -23.21 -34.37 2.39
CA PRO A 11 -23.85 -35.40 3.20
C PRO A 11 -23.87 -35.04 4.69
N TYR A 12 -24.47 -33.91 5.09
CA TYR A 12 -24.37 -33.51 6.49
C TYR A 12 -25.58 -32.68 7.00
N GLN A 13 -26.54 -33.31 7.69
CA GLN A 13 -27.73 -32.67 8.32
C GLN A 13 -27.70 -32.67 9.87
N GLY A 14 -26.57 -32.36 10.49
CA GLY A 14 -26.46 -32.07 11.94
C GLY A 14 -26.40 -30.55 12.23
N VAL A 15 -26.65 -30.15 13.49
CA VAL A 15 -26.53 -28.72 13.92
C VAL A 15 -25.13 -28.15 13.64
N TRP A 16 -24.09 -28.96 13.83
CA TRP A 16 -22.70 -28.60 13.54
C TRP A 16 -22.41 -28.45 12.04
N THR A 17 -23.14 -29.18 11.21
CA THR A 17 -22.89 -29.23 9.78
C THR A 17 -23.71 -28.18 9.04
N LYS A 18 -24.85 -27.79 9.58
CA LYS A 18 -25.56 -26.57 9.18
C LYS A 18 -24.71 -25.33 9.46
N ARG A 19 -24.13 -25.21 10.66
CA ARG A 19 -23.18 -24.12 10.99
C ARG A 19 -21.96 -24.12 10.07
N ALA A 20 -21.44 -25.29 9.72
CA ALA A 20 -20.32 -25.41 8.78
C ALA A 20 -20.72 -25.00 7.36
N ALA A 21 -21.92 -25.37 6.90
CA ALA A 21 -22.45 -24.97 5.60
C ALA A 21 -22.71 -23.45 5.53
N ASP A 22 -23.30 -22.86 6.56
CA ASP A 22 -23.52 -21.42 6.66
C ASP A 22 -22.18 -20.65 6.67
N ALA A 23 -21.17 -21.19 7.36
CA ALA A 23 -19.82 -20.62 7.37
C ALA A 23 -19.11 -20.76 6.01
N ASP A 24 -19.26 -21.89 5.33
CA ASP A 24 -18.71 -22.13 3.99
C ASP A 24 -19.34 -21.22 2.95
N GLU A 25 -20.67 -21.06 2.98
CA GLU A 25 -21.40 -20.10 2.13
C GLU A 25 -20.94 -18.67 2.40
N TRP A 26 -20.81 -18.27 3.68
CA TRP A 26 -20.30 -16.96 4.05
C TRP A 26 -18.86 -16.73 3.56
N LEU A 27 -17.98 -17.72 3.70
CA LEU A 27 -16.60 -17.68 3.20
C LEU A 27 -16.55 -17.59 1.67
N HIS A 28 -17.43 -18.31 0.97
CA HIS A 28 -17.53 -18.24 -0.48
C HIS A 28 -17.96 -16.85 -0.96
N LEU A 29 -18.94 -16.24 -0.28
CA LEU A 29 -19.41 -14.88 -0.57
C LEU A 29 -18.34 -13.81 -0.25
N HIS A 30 -17.56 -14.01 0.81
CA HIS A 30 -16.56 -13.03 1.27
C HIS A 30 -15.11 -13.43 0.93
N LYS A 31 -14.91 -14.38 0.02
CA LYS A 31 -13.60 -15.01 -0.25
C LYS A 31 -12.47 -14.01 -0.52
N VAL A 32 -12.77 -12.92 -1.22
CA VAL A 32 -11.78 -11.89 -1.56
C VAL A 32 -11.35 -11.12 -0.32
N VAL A 33 -12.30 -10.71 0.52
CA VAL A 33 -12.03 -9.93 1.74
C VAL A 33 -11.28 -10.79 2.76
N VAL A 34 -11.73 -12.04 2.96
CA VAL A 34 -11.11 -12.97 3.91
C VAL A 34 -9.68 -13.32 3.48
N SER A 35 -9.49 -13.68 2.20
CA SER A 35 -8.14 -14.00 1.69
C SER A 35 -7.21 -12.79 1.74
N ALA A 36 -7.66 -11.62 1.29
CA ALA A 36 -6.86 -10.40 1.31
C ALA A 36 -6.49 -9.97 2.72
N THR A 37 -7.42 -10.06 3.68
CA THR A 37 -7.18 -9.69 5.07
C THR A 37 -6.22 -10.66 5.73
N SER A 38 -6.47 -11.97 5.64
CA SER A 38 -5.59 -13.00 6.21
C SER A 38 -4.18 -12.94 5.64
N ALA A 39 -4.04 -12.79 4.31
CA ALA A 39 -2.74 -12.62 3.66
C ALA A 39 -2.01 -11.36 4.16
N SER A 40 -2.74 -10.26 4.34
CA SER A 40 -2.17 -9.00 4.86
C SER A 40 -1.69 -9.13 6.30
N LEU A 41 -2.48 -9.78 7.16
CA LEU A 41 -2.13 -9.99 8.56
C LEU A 41 -0.89 -10.88 8.70
N ILE A 42 -0.85 -12.01 8.00
CA ILE A 42 0.29 -12.94 8.00
C ILE A 42 1.54 -12.23 7.46
N SER A 43 1.43 -11.58 6.29
CA SER A 43 2.54 -10.84 5.68
C SER A 43 3.09 -9.76 6.62
N THR A 44 2.21 -8.99 7.28
CA THR A 44 2.62 -7.95 8.23
C THR A 44 3.31 -8.56 9.44
N PHE A 45 2.75 -9.63 10.01
CA PHE A 45 3.33 -10.29 11.17
C PHE A 45 4.72 -10.84 10.88
N THR A 46 4.90 -11.49 9.74
CA THR A 46 6.19 -12.06 9.30
C THR A 46 7.19 -10.97 8.91
N GLY A 47 6.75 -9.88 8.28
CA GLY A 47 7.61 -8.77 7.85
C GLY A 47 8.01 -7.80 8.97
N PHE A 48 7.22 -7.71 10.04
CA PHE A 48 7.41 -6.69 11.09
C PHE A 48 8.78 -6.73 11.78
N PRO A 49 9.39 -7.90 12.09
CA PRO A 49 10.76 -7.95 12.63
C PRO A 49 11.78 -7.24 11.73
N LEU A 50 11.67 -7.40 10.40
CA LEU A 50 12.56 -6.74 9.45
C LEU A 50 12.30 -5.23 9.40
N ASP A 51 11.04 -4.81 9.45
CA ASP A 51 10.68 -3.38 9.55
C ASP A 51 11.26 -2.73 10.83
N SER A 52 11.17 -3.43 11.96
CA SER A 52 11.72 -2.98 13.24
C SER A 52 13.24 -2.82 13.16
N LEU A 53 13.94 -3.81 12.59
CA LEU A 53 15.39 -3.76 12.40
C LEU A 53 15.81 -2.66 11.43
N LYS A 54 15.08 -2.48 10.31
CA LYS A 54 15.28 -1.39 9.33
C LYS A 54 15.21 -0.03 10.02
N SER A 55 14.14 0.25 10.78
CA SER A 55 13.99 1.54 11.49
C SER A 55 15.14 1.79 12.45
N ARG A 56 15.53 0.77 13.24
CA ARG A 56 16.66 0.86 14.18
C ARG A 56 17.99 1.12 13.46
N LEU A 57 18.21 0.45 12.32
CA LEU A 57 19.43 0.60 11.52
C LEU A 57 19.50 1.98 10.85
N GLN A 58 18.39 2.46 10.28
CA GLN A 58 18.26 3.81 9.73
C GLN A 58 18.53 4.88 10.78
N SER A 59 18.17 4.62 12.05
CA SER A 59 18.32 5.55 13.17
C SER A 59 19.69 5.47 13.86
N SER A 60 20.40 4.33 13.76
CA SER A 60 21.75 4.18 14.28
C SER A 60 22.76 5.08 13.54
N ARG A 61 23.88 5.39 14.21
CA ARG A 61 25.05 6.08 13.62
C ARG A 61 26.18 5.09 13.31
N GLU A 62 26.13 3.90 13.89
CA GLU A 62 27.19 2.91 13.77
C GLU A 62 26.93 1.91 12.66
N LYS A 63 28.01 1.38 12.10
CA LYS A 63 27.96 0.31 11.11
C LYS A 63 27.75 -1.02 11.85
N VAL A 64 26.50 -1.47 11.90
CA VAL A 64 26.15 -2.76 12.51
C VAL A 64 25.50 -3.63 11.43
N SER A 65 25.90 -4.89 11.32
CA SER A 65 25.26 -5.87 10.44
C SER A 65 23.88 -6.26 10.98
N ILE A 66 22.92 -6.56 10.10
CA ILE A 66 21.54 -6.95 10.48
C ILE A 66 21.51 -8.10 11.50
N PRO A 67 22.27 -9.21 11.36
CA PRO A 67 22.21 -10.30 12.33
C PRO A 67 22.72 -9.90 13.72
N ARG A 68 23.78 -9.07 13.77
CA ARG A 68 24.32 -8.53 15.02
C ARG A 68 23.34 -7.57 15.69
N LEU A 69 22.65 -6.75 14.91
CA LEU A 69 21.59 -5.88 15.42
C LEU A 69 20.43 -6.71 15.99
N ALA A 70 19.99 -7.75 15.27
CA ALA A 70 18.92 -8.64 15.72
C ALA A 70 19.30 -9.40 17.00
N ALA A 71 20.52 -9.95 17.06
CA ALA A 71 21.04 -10.60 18.26
C ALA A 71 21.12 -9.64 19.46
N GLY A 72 21.49 -8.37 19.21
CA GLY A 72 21.40 -7.29 20.19
C GLY A 72 19.97 -7.15 20.70
N VAL A 73 19.01 -6.86 19.81
CA VAL A 73 17.59 -6.67 20.19
C VAL A 73 17.03 -7.85 20.97
N ILE A 74 17.30 -9.10 20.56
CA ILE A 74 16.82 -10.29 21.27
C ILE A 74 17.46 -10.42 22.65
N LYS A 75 18.77 -10.18 22.77
CA LYS A 75 19.47 -10.21 24.06
C LYS A 75 18.99 -9.11 25.01
N GLU A 76 18.53 -7.99 24.47
CA GLU A 76 18.30 -6.75 25.21
C GLU A 76 16.82 -6.51 25.55
N GLU A 77 15.92 -6.81 24.63
CA GLU A 77 14.46 -6.61 24.77
C GLU A 77 13.69 -7.94 24.76
N GLY A 78 14.40 -9.06 24.63
CA GLY A 78 13.79 -10.36 24.36
C GLY A 78 13.27 -10.45 22.92
N ILE A 79 12.68 -11.61 22.59
CA ILE A 79 12.08 -11.83 21.26
C ILE A 79 10.96 -10.82 20.95
N GLY A 80 10.24 -10.35 21.99
CA GLY A 80 9.18 -9.34 21.87
C GLY A 80 9.68 -7.96 21.41
N GLY A 81 10.96 -7.64 21.55
CA GLY A 81 11.56 -6.40 21.05
C GLY A 81 11.51 -6.26 19.52
N LEU A 82 11.52 -7.38 18.80
CA LEU A 82 11.36 -7.39 17.34
C LEU A 82 9.93 -6.99 16.91
N TRP A 83 8.91 -7.33 17.72
CA TRP A 83 7.50 -6.96 17.49
C TRP A 83 7.06 -5.69 18.22
N ARG A 84 8.01 -4.90 18.72
CA ARG A 84 7.72 -3.68 19.45
C ARG A 84 7.02 -2.63 18.57
N GLY A 85 5.77 -2.33 18.92
CA GLY A 85 4.93 -1.37 18.17
C GLY A 85 4.02 -2.02 17.12
N PHE A 86 4.01 -3.35 17.00
CA PHE A 86 3.23 -4.12 16.03
C PHE A 86 1.71 -3.88 15.99
N PRO A 87 0.99 -3.65 17.12
CA PRO A 87 -0.46 -3.46 17.08
C PRO A 87 -0.91 -2.25 16.24
N LEU A 88 -0.08 -1.21 16.12
CA LEU A 88 -0.41 -0.02 15.33
C LEU A 88 -0.52 -0.34 13.82
N PRO A 89 0.50 -0.95 13.17
CA PRO A 89 0.39 -1.43 11.79
C PRO A 89 -0.81 -2.33 11.53
N LEU A 90 -1.18 -3.21 12.46
CA LEU A 90 -2.33 -4.09 12.26
C LEU A 90 -3.65 -3.33 12.11
N VAL A 91 -3.87 -2.33 12.96
CA VAL A 91 -5.07 -1.49 12.90
C VAL A 91 -5.05 -0.60 11.66
N THR A 92 -3.88 -0.05 11.31
CA THR A 92 -3.80 0.91 10.20
C THR A 92 -3.84 0.24 8.84
N ILE A 93 -3.22 -0.93 8.65
CA ILE A 93 -3.08 -1.55 7.33
C ILE A 93 -4.42 -1.78 6.65
N SER A 94 -5.41 -2.31 7.34
CA SER A 94 -6.71 -2.59 6.73
C SER A 94 -7.43 -1.32 6.31
N ILE A 95 -7.43 -0.28 7.17
CA ILE A 95 -8.11 0.99 6.92
C ILE A 95 -7.40 1.76 5.80
N VAL A 96 -6.08 1.94 5.93
CA VAL A 96 -5.22 2.65 4.98
C VAL A 96 -5.31 2.00 3.60
N ARG A 97 -5.19 0.67 3.53
CA ARG A 97 -5.26 -0.08 2.27
C ARG A 97 -6.62 0.06 1.60
N THR A 98 -7.71 -0.03 2.37
CA THR A 98 -9.08 0.12 1.84
C THR A 98 -9.34 1.52 1.29
N ILE A 99 -8.95 2.55 2.02
CA ILE A 99 -9.04 3.94 1.58
C ILE A 99 -8.18 4.14 0.33
N SER A 100 -6.94 3.64 0.37
CA SER A 100 -6.00 3.76 -0.73
C SER A 100 -6.56 3.18 -2.02
N PHE A 101 -7.11 1.97 -1.98
CA PHE A 101 -7.67 1.32 -3.16
C PHE A 101 -8.95 1.99 -3.66
N THR A 102 -9.81 2.45 -2.75
CA THR A 102 -11.03 3.18 -3.12
C THR A 102 -10.67 4.46 -3.89
N ILE A 103 -9.71 5.23 -3.38
CA ILE A 103 -9.26 6.47 -4.02
C ILE A 103 -8.59 6.17 -5.35
N TYR A 104 -7.66 5.22 -5.37
CA TYR A 104 -6.97 4.81 -6.59
C TYR A 104 -7.95 4.42 -7.70
N SER A 105 -8.90 3.54 -7.38
CA SER A 105 -9.87 3.04 -8.35
C SER A 105 -10.82 4.13 -8.83
N SER A 106 -11.25 5.00 -7.91
CA SER A 106 -12.09 6.15 -8.24
C SER A 106 -11.37 7.14 -9.14
N THR A 107 -10.10 7.47 -8.85
CA THR A 107 -9.31 8.41 -9.65
C THR A 107 -9.03 7.85 -11.04
N LYS A 108 -8.69 6.55 -11.19
CA LYS A 108 -8.57 5.93 -12.52
C LYS A 108 -9.89 5.95 -13.30
N ARG A 109 -11.03 5.72 -12.64
CA ARG A 109 -12.35 5.83 -13.26
C ARG A 109 -12.61 7.24 -13.79
N ILE A 110 -12.38 8.27 -12.96
CA ILE A 110 -12.57 9.68 -13.34
C ILE A 110 -11.68 10.07 -14.53
N LEU A 111 -10.41 9.64 -14.52
CA LEU A 111 -9.46 9.95 -15.60
C LEU A 111 -9.83 9.24 -16.91
N ASN A 112 -10.15 7.95 -16.85
CA ASN A 112 -10.38 7.13 -18.04
C ASN A 112 -11.80 7.26 -18.61
N ALA A 113 -12.80 7.64 -17.80
CA ALA A 113 -14.18 7.76 -18.24
C ALA A 113 -14.34 8.93 -19.20
N VAL A 114 -14.72 8.64 -20.44
CA VAL A 114 -15.00 9.62 -21.47
C VAL A 114 -16.34 10.33 -21.15
N PRO A 115 -16.43 11.66 -21.26
CA PRO A 115 -17.70 12.40 -21.13
C PRO A 115 -18.74 11.91 -22.14
N ALA A 116 -20.02 11.94 -21.77
CA ALA A 116 -21.19 11.41 -22.50
C ALA A 116 -21.51 12.04 -23.89
N LEU A 117 -20.55 12.70 -24.54
CA LEU A 117 -20.68 13.09 -25.96
C LEU A 117 -20.79 11.86 -26.87
N SER A 118 -20.18 10.73 -26.46
CA SER A 118 -20.32 9.41 -27.09
C SER A 118 -21.77 8.91 -27.11
N ASP A 119 -22.52 9.11 -26.03
CA ASP A 119 -23.89 8.60 -25.91
C ASP A 119 -24.87 9.41 -26.77
N ALA A 120 -24.63 10.72 -26.92
CA ALA A 120 -25.38 11.57 -27.84
C ALA A 120 -25.12 11.20 -29.31
N SER A 121 -23.87 10.89 -29.69
CA SER A 121 -23.56 10.37 -31.03
C SER A 121 -24.15 8.97 -31.26
N ARG A 122 -24.11 8.09 -30.26
CA ARG A 122 -24.66 6.73 -30.37
C ARG A 122 -26.18 6.73 -30.46
N GLN A 123 -26.85 7.59 -29.70
CA GLN A 123 -28.29 7.83 -29.81
C GLN A 123 -28.65 8.47 -31.17
N SER A 124 -27.81 9.35 -31.72
CA SER A 124 -28.04 9.90 -33.06
C SER A 124 -27.86 8.86 -34.17
N GLU A 125 -26.92 7.91 -34.02
CA GLU A 125 -26.74 6.78 -34.94
C GLU A 125 -27.84 5.73 -34.79
N GLU A 126 -28.28 5.42 -33.57
CA GLU A 126 -29.42 4.53 -33.31
C GLU A 126 -30.74 5.14 -33.82
N ALA A 127 -30.93 6.45 -33.67
CA ALA A 127 -32.07 7.17 -34.24
C ALA A 127 -32.00 7.24 -35.78
N ALA A 128 -30.82 7.45 -36.37
CA ALA A 128 -30.62 7.43 -37.82
C ALA A 128 -30.74 6.01 -38.40
N PHE A 129 -30.37 4.98 -37.64
CA PHE A 129 -30.55 3.58 -38.01
C PHE A 129 -32.03 3.16 -37.90
N GLY A 130 -32.73 3.59 -36.86
CA GLY A 130 -34.18 3.42 -36.71
C GLY A 130 -34.97 4.08 -37.84
N ASP A 131 -34.62 5.32 -38.21
CA ASP A 131 -35.24 6.03 -39.36
C ASP A 131 -34.95 5.33 -40.71
N ARG A 132 -33.80 4.65 -40.84
CA ARG A 132 -33.49 3.81 -42.01
C ARG A 132 -34.27 2.49 -42.03
N LEU A 133 -34.63 1.93 -40.88
CA LEU A 133 -35.48 0.74 -40.77
C LEU A 133 -36.94 1.07 -41.07
N ASP A 134 -37.45 2.21 -40.59
CA ASP A 134 -38.81 2.67 -40.87
C ASP A 134 -39.03 3.02 -42.35
N LYS A 135 -37.97 3.37 -43.09
CA LYS A 135 -38.04 3.68 -44.53
C LYS A 135 -37.98 2.46 -45.47
N GLY A 136 -38.03 1.25 -44.91
CA GLY A 136 -38.48 0.05 -45.62
C GLY A 136 -37.40 -0.68 -46.43
N TRP A 137 -36.95 -1.81 -45.90
CA TRP A 137 -36.62 -2.97 -46.73
C TRP A 137 -37.78 -3.96 -46.64
N GLY A 138 -38.55 -4.07 -47.72
CA GLY A 138 -39.66 -5.00 -47.80
C GLY A 138 -39.18 -6.46 -47.84
N THR A 139 -40.04 -7.32 -47.29
CA THR A 139 -40.19 -8.78 -47.45
C THR A 139 -39.36 -9.71 -46.55
N GLY A 140 -40.08 -10.56 -45.79
CA GLY A 140 -39.56 -11.82 -45.26
C GLY A 140 -39.93 -12.15 -43.82
N THR A 141 -41.15 -12.67 -43.63
CA THR A 141 -41.71 -13.43 -42.49
C THR A 141 -40.75 -14.05 -41.45
N GLY A 142 -41.12 -13.94 -40.16
CA GLY A 142 -40.67 -14.85 -39.10
C GLY A 142 -40.81 -14.26 -37.69
N GLU A 143 -41.89 -14.60 -37.00
CA GLU A 143 -42.10 -14.30 -35.56
C GLU A 143 -40.97 -14.86 -34.69
N ALA A 144 -40.42 -14.00 -33.83
CA ALA A 144 -39.78 -14.41 -32.58
C ALA A 144 -39.93 -13.27 -31.55
N SER A 145 -41.04 -13.27 -30.81
CA SER A 145 -41.19 -12.48 -29.60
C SER A 145 -40.31 -13.08 -28.50
N GLN A 146 -39.05 -12.65 -28.43
CA GLN A 146 -38.20 -12.88 -27.28
C GLN A 146 -38.45 -11.76 -26.26
N LYS A 147 -39.18 -12.07 -25.19
CA LYS A 147 -39.10 -11.31 -23.94
C LYS A 147 -37.65 -11.30 -23.50
N GLY A 148 -37.00 -10.15 -23.61
CA GLY A 148 -35.68 -9.92 -23.04
C GLY A 148 -35.72 -10.16 -21.52
N PRO A 149 -34.62 -10.67 -20.92
CA PRO A 149 -34.59 -10.87 -19.49
C PRO A 149 -34.76 -9.51 -18.79
N GLU A 150 -35.69 -9.46 -17.84
CA GLU A 150 -35.85 -8.38 -16.89
C GLU A 150 -34.52 -8.23 -16.13
N VAL A 151 -33.79 -7.16 -16.43
CA VAL A 151 -32.51 -6.85 -15.81
C VAL A 151 -32.85 -6.21 -14.47
N ASP A 152 -32.60 -6.93 -13.37
CA ASP A 152 -32.51 -6.33 -12.05
C ASP A 152 -31.54 -5.13 -12.15
N GLU A 153 -32.06 -3.91 -11.95
CA GLU A 153 -31.28 -2.67 -11.89
C GLU A 153 -30.35 -2.72 -10.67
N GLU A 154 -29.25 -3.48 -10.78
CA GLU A 154 -28.16 -3.40 -9.83
C GLU A 154 -27.43 -2.08 -10.11
N LYS A 155 -27.86 -1.05 -9.37
CA LYS A 155 -27.37 0.34 -9.42
C LYS A 155 -25.91 0.43 -9.81
N VAL A 156 -25.68 0.95 -11.01
CA VAL A 156 -24.41 1.51 -11.47
C VAL A 156 -23.84 2.35 -10.33
N LYS A 157 -22.74 1.91 -9.70
CA LYS A 157 -22.01 2.76 -8.76
C LYS A 157 -21.25 3.78 -9.59
N ASP A 158 -21.93 4.86 -9.93
CA ASP A 158 -21.30 6.06 -10.42
C ASP A 158 -20.12 6.42 -9.51
N PRO A 159 -19.04 6.98 -10.07
CA PRO A 159 -17.99 7.52 -9.23
C PRO A 159 -18.65 8.48 -8.23
N TRP A 160 -18.29 8.34 -6.94
CA TRP A 160 -18.80 9.19 -5.85
C TRP A 160 -18.61 10.69 -6.13
N ILE A 161 -17.76 11.01 -7.10
CA ILE A 161 -17.67 12.30 -7.78
C ILE A 161 -18.03 12.04 -9.25
N GLY A 162 -19.12 12.61 -9.76
CA GLY A 162 -19.61 12.45 -11.15
C GLY A 162 -18.73 13.09 -12.24
N LEU A 163 -17.44 13.27 -12.00
CA LEU A 163 -16.48 13.86 -12.93
C LEU A 163 -15.98 12.78 -13.91
N ARG A 164 -16.03 13.07 -15.21
CA ARG A 164 -15.53 12.20 -16.29
C ARG A 164 -14.61 13.05 -17.16
N LEU A 165 -13.31 12.78 -17.16
CA LEU A 165 -12.32 13.63 -17.84
C LEU A 165 -11.91 13.09 -19.21
N GLY A 166 -11.97 11.78 -19.44
CA GLY A 166 -11.57 11.14 -20.71
C GLY A 166 -10.10 11.39 -21.08
N MET A 167 -9.26 11.74 -20.11
CA MET A 167 -7.85 12.02 -20.31
C MET A 167 -7.08 10.71 -20.21
N PHE A 168 -6.34 10.35 -21.27
CA PHE A 168 -5.52 9.13 -21.33
C PHE A 168 -6.32 7.82 -21.33
N SER A 169 -7.44 7.76 -22.06
CA SER A 169 -8.27 6.54 -22.18
C SER A 169 -7.68 5.43 -23.06
N GLY A 170 -6.51 5.65 -23.69
CA GLY A 170 -5.89 4.68 -24.59
C GLY A 170 -5.37 3.45 -23.86
N ASP A 171 -5.48 2.27 -24.49
CA ASP A 171 -4.96 1.02 -23.95
C ASP A 171 -3.48 0.81 -24.30
N ASN A 172 -2.64 1.78 -23.93
CA ASN A 172 -1.21 1.79 -24.17
C ASN A 172 -0.42 2.02 -22.87
N ALA A 173 0.85 1.61 -22.85
CA ALA A 173 1.67 1.69 -21.65
C ALA A 173 1.84 3.12 -21.10
N LYS A 174 1.84 4.16 -21.96
CA LYS A 174 2.03 5.56 -21.53
C LYS A 174 0.80 6.07 -20.78
N ASP A 175 -0.38 5.86 -21.34
CA ASP A 175 -1.66 6.26 -20.75
C ASP A 175 -1.91 5.52 -19.45
N ILE A 176 -1.61 4.21 -19.41
CA ILE A 176 -1.66 3.40 -18.19
C ILE A 176 -0.69 3.94 -17.14
N ALA A 177 0.56 4.25 -17.51
CA ALA A 177 1.54 4.79 -16.57
C ALA A 177 1.05 6.11 -15.97
N ILE A 178 0.63 7.07 -16.79
CA ILE A 178 0.22 8.40 -16.33
C ILE A 178 -1.02 8.31 -15.43
N THR A 179 -2.05 7.57 -15.85
CA THR A 179 -3.29 7.43 -15.07
C THR A 179 -3.03 6.75 -13.74
N SER A 180 -2.20 5.70 -13.71
CA SER A 180 -1.83 5.00 -12.48
C SER A 180 -0.90 5.82 -11.59
N MET A 181 -0.01 6.66 -12.15
CA MET A 181 0.79 7.62 -11.37
C MET A 181 -0.10 8.65 -10.69
N LEU A 182 -1.04 9.26 -11.42
CA LEU A 182 -1.94 10.28 -10.88
C LEU A 182 -2.89 9.70 -9.83
N ALA A 183 -3.47 8.54 -10.11
CA ALA A 183 -4.35 7.84 -9.16
C ALA A 183 -3.58 7.34 -7.93
N GLY A 184 -2.38 6.80 -8.12
CA GLY A 184 -1.49 6.39 -7.04
C GLY A 184 -1.10 7.57 -6.17
N GLY A 185 -0.66 8.67 -6.77
CA GLY A 185 -0.30 9.90 -6.05
C GLY A 185 -1.47 10.50 -5.28
N ALA A 186 -2.67 10.59 -5.89
CA ALA A 186 -3.87 11.06 -5.19
C ALA A 186 -4.21 10.18 -3.98
N SER A 187 -4.13 8.85 -4.16
CA SER A 187 -4.32 7.87 -3.10
C SER A 187 -3.31 8.06 -1.96
N GLY A 188 -2.01 8.15 -2.27
CA GLY A 188 -0.96 8.41 -1.27
C GLY A 188 -1.15 9.73 -0.53
N ALA A 189 -1.50 10.79 -1.24
CA ALA A 189 -1.71 12.12 -0.66
C ALA A 189 -2.88 12.15 0.36
N VAL A 190 -3.99 11.45 0.08
CA VAL A 190 -5.13 11.42 1.01
C VAL A 190 -4.87 10.48 2.17
N VAL A 191 -4.37 9.28 1.90
CA VAL A 191 -4.06 8.26 2.91
C VAL A 191 -3.08 8.82 3.94
N CYS A 192 -2.09 9.59 3.49
CA CYS A 192 -1.07 10.11 4.38
C CYS A 192 -1.66 10.99 5.50
N VAL A 193 -2.78 11.71 5.26
CA VAL A 193 -3.47 12.55 6.26
C VAL A 193 -3.91 11.72 7.46
N GLY A 194 -4.53 10.57 7.19
CA GLY A 194 -4.98 9.67 8.23
C GLY A 194 -3.85 8.88 8.88
N SER A 195 -2.83 8.47 8.11
CA SER A 195 -1.77 7.59 8.60
C SER A 195 -0.63 8.31 9.33
N ALA A 196 -0.41 9.60 9.11
CA ALA A 196 0.74 10.33 9.67
C ALA A 196 0.85 10.25 11.21
N PRO A 197 -0.24 10.43 12.00
CA PRO A 197 -0.18 10.26 13.45
C PRO A 197 0.27 8.86 13.87
N PHE A 198 -0.29 7.82 13.24
CA PHE A 198 0.03 6.43 13.57
C PHE A 198 1.47 6.09 13.21
N GLU A 199 1.95 6.58 12.06
CA GLU A 199 3.30 6.38 11.59
C GLU A 199 4.33 7.07 12.51
N LEU A 200 4.03 8.28 13.01
CA LEU A 200 4.91 8.91 14.00
C LEU A 200 4.97 8.12 15.31
N VAL A 201 3.82 7.63 15.80
CA VAL A 201 3.79 6.79 17.01
C VAL A 201 4.54 5.47 16.77
N LYS A 202 4.38 4.84 15.60
CA LYS A 202 5.14 3.65 15.20
C LYS A 202 6.65 3.93 15.23
N VAL A 203 7.12 5.01 14.61
CA VAL A 203 8.54 5.40 14.61
C VAL A 203 9.03 5.64 16.03
N ARG A 204 8.26 6.34 16.87
CA ARG A 204 8.60 6.52 18.29
C ARG A 204 8.77 5.19 19.00
N ARG A 205 7.81 4.26 18.84
CA ARG A 205 7.81 2.92 19.45
C ARG A 205 8.99 2.05 19.02
N GLN A 206 9.42 2.17 17.76
CA GLN A 206 10.55 1.43 17.21
C GLN A 206 11.90 2.01 17.64
N LEU A 207 11.96 3.32 17.92
CA LEU A 207 13.19 4.04 18.24
C LEU A 207 13.34 4.41 19.72
N GLU A 208 12.50 3.88 20.62
CA GLU A 208 12.45 4.29 22.04
C GLU A 208 13.80 4.21 22.74
N TYR A 209 14.53 3.11 22.55
CA TYR A 209 15.84 2.95 23.16
C TYR A 209 16.83 4.02 22.65
N GLN A 210 16.79 4.31 21.36
CA GLN A 210 17.65 5.33 20.77
C GLN A 210 17.25 6.73 21.21
N ILE A 211 15.96 7.01 21.34
CA ILE A 211 15.43 8.27 21.86
C ILE A 211 15.87 8.45 23.32
N TYR A 212 15.74 7.41 24.15
CA TYR A 212 16.18 7.40 25.55
C TYR A 212 17.68 7.68 25.70
N ARG A 213 18.49 7.16 24.78
CA ARG A 213 19.94 7.38 24.75
C ARG A 213 20.30 8.76 24.23
N ASP A 214 19.67 9.21 23.15
CA ASP A 214 19.90 10.53 22.56
C ASP A 214 19.46 11.67 23.49
N SER A 215 18.47 11.43 24.36
CA SER A 215 18.01 12.40 25.36
C SER A 215 18.91 12.49 26.60
N ARG A 216 19.96 11.66 26.72
CA ARG A 216 20.84 11.57 27.89
C ARG A 216 22.32 11.79 27.51
N PRO A 217 22.88 12.99 27.75
CA PRO A 217 24.27 13.29 27.40
C PRO A 217 25.30 12.32 28.01
N GLU A 218 25.06 11.83 29.23
CA GLU A 218 25.91 10.90 29.97
C GLU A 218 26.08 9.54 29.28
N LEU A 219 25.13 9.15 28.41
CA LEU A 219 25.18 7.88 27.68
C LEU A 219 25.85 8.00 26.31
N ARG A 220 26.28 9.21 25.91
CA ARG A 220 26.86 9.47 24.58
C ARG A 220 28.17 8.74 24.31
N ASN A 221 28.97 8.51 25.36
CA ASN A 221 30.28 7.87 25.29
C ASN A 221 30.21 6.35 25.45
N PHE A 222 29.04 5.81 25.79
CA PHE A 222 28.82 4.37 25.88
C PHE A 222 28.57 3.77 24.48
N PRO A 223 28.92 2.49 24.27
CA PRO A 223 28.57 1.79 23.03
C PRO A 223 27.05 1.86 22.80
N PRO A 224 26.57 1.84 21.53
CA PRO A 224 25.15 2.00 21.20
C PRO A 224 24.30 0.78 21.54
N THR A 225 24.91 -0.24 22.11
CA THR A 225 24.23 -1.39 22.69
C THR A 225 23.63 -1.01 24.05
N PRO A 226 22.39 -1.39 24.34
CA PRO A 226 21.82 -1.43 25.68
C PRO A 226 22.82 -1.76 26.77
N ILE A 227 22.90 -0.79 27.69
CA ILE A 227 23.79 -0.80 28.85
C ILE A 227 23.03 -1.56 29.94
N PRO A 228 23.57 -2.66 30.47
CA PRO A 228 22.97 -3.34 31.62
C PRO A 228 22.70 -2.34 32.75
N ASN A 229 21.61 -2.53 33.51
CA ASN A 229 21.28 -1.61 34.60
C ASN A 229 22.44 -1.45 35.61
N SER A 230 23.25 -2.49 35.79
CA SER A 230 24.45 -2.48 36.64
C SER A 230 25.61 -1.63 36.10
N ALA A 231 25.63 -1.36 34.79
CA ALA A 231 26.66 -0.56 34.12
C ALA A 231 26.20 0.88 33.82
N LEU A 232 24.97 1.24 34.21
CA LEU A 232 24.47 2.60 34.06
C LEU A 232 25.21 3.56 35.01
N PRO A 233 25.54 4.79 34.56
CA PRO A 233 26.06 5.82 35.45
C PRO A 233 25.10 6.06 36.63
N LYS A 234 25.65 6.28 37.83
CA LYS A 234 24.85 6.54 39.03
C LYS A 234 23.88 7.71 38.80
N GLY A 235 22.62 7.51 39.16
CA GLY A 235 21.54 8.49 38.95
C GLY A 235 20.82 8.38 37.60
N THR A 236 21.28 7.52 36.70
CA THR A 236 20.60 7.29 35.42
C THR A 236 19.42 6.34 35.61
N ALA A 237 18.20 6.84 35.41
CA ALA A 237 17.01 6.00 35.45
C ALA A 237 17.08 4.90 34.38
N PRO A 238 16.76 3.63 34.69
CA PRO A 238 16.81 2.54 33.72
C PRO A 238 15.84 2.79 32.56
N PHE A 239 16.13 2.19 31.40
CA PHE A 239 15.25 2.28 30.25
C PHE A 239 13.92 1.57 30.55
N GLN A 240 12.85 2.34 30.76
CA GLN A 240 11.51 1.82 30.83
C GLN A 240 10.77 2.11 29.52
N PRO A 241 10.36 1.07 28.80
CA PRO A 241 9.66 1.25 27.55
C PRO A 241 8.19 1.71 27.79
N PRO A 242 7.74 2.89 27.31
CA PRO A 242 6.37 3.32 27.53
C PRO A 242 5.36 2.41 26.81
N THR A 243 4.08 2.46 27.15
CA THR A 243 3.01 1.85 26.34
C THR A 243 2.67 2.72 25.14
N THR A 244 1.91 2.21 24.16
CA THR A 244 1.46 3.01 23.01
C THR A 244 0.68 4.25 23.44
N ILE A 245 -0.23 4.11 24.41
CA ILE A 245 -1.03 5.23 24.93
C ILE A 245 -0.13 6.23 25.65
N GLN A 246 0.84 5.76 26.44
CA GLN A 246 1.83 6.63 27.07
C GLN A 246 2.68 7.37 26.03
N ALA A 247 3.09 6.70 24.95
CA ALA A 247 3.84 7.32 23.86
C ALA A 247 3.04 8.46 23.18
N VAL A 248 1.74 8.24 22.93
CA VAL A 248 0.83 9.28 22.42
C VAL A 248 0.73 10.43 23.41
N ARG A 249 0.46 10.14 24.70
CA ARG A 249 0.36 11.18 25.75
C ARG A 249 1.65 11.99 25.89
N LEU A 250 2.82 11.35 25.77
CA LEU A 250 4.11 12.04 25.80
C LEU A 250 4.28 12.99 24.62
N ILE A 251 3.87 12.59 23.40
CA ILE A 251 3.90 13.48 22.23
C ILE A 251 2.97 14.67 22.46
N LEU A 252 1.72 14.41 22.85
CA LEU A 252 0.72 15.44 23.10
C LEU A 252 1.16 16.43 24.18
N ALA A 253 1.77 15.94 25.27
CA ALA A 253 2.29 16.79 26.34
C ALA A 253 3.49 17.64 25.89
N SER A 254 4.35 17.11 25.02
CA SER A 254 5.58 17.79 24.58
C SER A 254 5.40 18.77 23.42
N SER A 255 4.44 18.53 22.52
CA SER A 255 4.30 19.26 21.25
C SER A 255 2.86 19.59 20.87
N GLY A 256 1.90 19.29 21.75
CA GLY A 256 0.48 19.46 21.47
C GLY A 256 -0.08 18.46 20.44
N PRO A 257 -1.36 18.63 20.04
CA PRO A 257 -2.04 17.73 19.10
C PRO A 257 -1.43 17.73 17.69
N LEU A 258 -0.97 18.90 17.22
CA LEU A 258 -0.27 19.01 15.92
C LEU A 258 1.11 18.34 15.95
N GLY A 259 1.67 18.07 17.13
CA GLY A 259 2.90 17.30 17.30
C GLY A 259 2.83 15.89 16.70
N LEU A 260 1.63 15.29 16.60
CA LEU A 260 1.42 14.00 15.94
C LEU A 260 1.71 14.03 14.42
N TYR A 261 1.72 15.22 13.82
CA TYR A 261 2.03 15.44 12.39
C TYR A 261 3.49 15.87 12.17
N THR A 262 4.37 15.65 13.14
CA THR A 262 5.78 15.98 13.00
C THR A 262 6.42 15.21 11.83
N GLY A 263 7.08 15.96 10.93
CA GLY A 263 7.66 15.41 9.71
C GLY A 263 6.67 15.21 8.56
N TRP A 264 5.44 15.75 8.68
CA TRP A 264 4.37 15.65 7.68
C TRP A 264 4.83 15.89 6.24
N ARG A 265 5.58 16.96 5.96
CA ARG A 265 6.01 17.28 4.59
C ARG A 265 6.83 16.16 3.93
N LEU A 266 7.75 15.56 4.69
CA LEU A 266 8.57 14.45 4.21
C LEU A 266 7.74 13.18 4.08
N HIS A 267 6.78 12.99 4.99
CA HIS A 267 5.81 11.89 4.93
C HIS A 267 4.92 11.97 3.69
N PHE A 268 4.35 13.14 3.42
CA PHE A 268 3.52 13.42 2.25
C PHE A 268 4.26 13.15 0.94
N ILE A 269 5.49 13.68 0.80
CA ILE A 269 6.32 13.46 -0.40
C ILE A 269 6.62 11.97 -0.57
N ARG A 270 7.01 11.29 0.51
CA ARG A 270 7.31 9.85 0.48
C ARG A 270 6.10 9.03 0.03
N ASP A 271 4.94 9.24 0.65
CA ASP A 271 3.76 8.42 0.41
C ASP A 271 3.18 8.68 -0.98
N THR A 272 3.09 9.94 -1.38
CA THR A 272 2.59 10.34 -2.70
C THR A 272 3.48 9.77 -3.82
N LEU A 273 4.80 9.96 -3.74
CA LEU A 273 5.71 9.47 -4.77
C LEU A 273 5.83 7.95 -4.76
N GLY A 274 5.91 7.34 -3.56
CA GLY A 274 6.03 5.88 -3.42
C GLY A 274 4.83 5.15 -4.00
N THR A 275 3.61 5.61 -3.70
CA THR A 275 2.37 5.01 -4.23
C THR A 275 2.20 5.28 -5.73
N ALA A 276 2.51 6.49 -6.21
CA ALA A 276 2.48 6.81 -7.64
C ALA A 276 3.41 5.89 -8.44
N LEU A 277 4.65 5.72 -8.00
CA LEU A 277 5.64 4.85 -8.66
C LEU A 277 5.20 3.38 -8.60
N TYR A 278 4.76 2.91 -7.43
CA TYR A 278 4.32 1.53 -7.23
C TYR A 278 3.19 1.16 -8.19
N PHE A 279 2.11 1.94 -8.23
CA PHE A 279 0.94 1.62 -9.04
C PHE A 279 1.21 1.75 -10.54
N ALA A 280 2.00 2.74 -10.95
CA ALA A 280 2.38 2.91 -12.34
C ALA A 280 3.23 1.75 -12.85
N GLU A 281 4.26 1.37 -12.10
CA GLU A 281 5.11 0.24 -12.48
C GLU A 281 4.34 -1.08 -12.46
N TYR A 282 3.51 -1.29 -11.43
CA TYR A 282 2.64 -2.45 -11.34
C TYR A 282 1.75 -2.56 -12.58
N ASP A 283 0.97 -1.53 -12.92
CA ASP A 283 0.01 -1.60 -14.02
C ASP A 283 0.67 -1.69 -15.40
N VAL A 284 1.81 -1.00 -15.60
CA VAL A 284 2.59 -1.09 -16.85
C VAL A 284 3.17 -2.49 -17.02
N MET A 285 3.70 -3.08 -15.96
CA MET A 285 4.23 -4.44 -16.01
C MET A 285 3.12 -5.47 -16.22
N ARG A 286 1.97 -5.29 -15.58
CA ARG A 286 0.75 -6.08 -15.84
C ARG A 286 0.39 -6.01 -17.32
N TYR A 287 0.37 -4.81 -17.91
CA TYR A 287 0.07 -4.60 -19.32
C TYR A 287 1.00 -5.42 -20.24
N TYR A 288 2.32 -5.35 -20.05
CA TYR A 288 3.27 -6.13 -20.83
C TYR A 288 3.19 -7.65 -20.60
N LEU A 289 2.69 -8.08 -19.44
CA LEU A 289 2.53 -9.50 -19.09
C LEU A 289 1.13 -10.04 -19.39
N GLY A 290 0.42 -9.43 -20.34
CA GLY A 290 -0.85 -9.96 -20.83
C GLY A 290 -2.04 -9.67 -19.91
N ARG A 291 -2.07 -8.48 -19.33
CA ARG A 291 -3.28 -7.97 -18.64
C ARG A 291 -4.46 -8.02 -19.60
N ALA A 292 -5.52 -8.71 -19.19
CA ALA A 292 -6.79 -8.67 -19.88
C ALA A 292 -7.76 -7.80 -19.07
N LYS A 293 -8.45 -6.88 -19.77
CA LYS A 293 -9.63 -6.24 -19.20
C LYS A 293 -10.69 -7.32 -19.08
N LYS A 294 -11.36 -7.40 -17.93
CA LYS A 294 -12.48 -8.32 -17.75
C LYS A 294 -13.56 -7.96 -18.77
N GLU A 295 -13.88 -8.86 -19.70
CA GLU A 295 -15.06 -8.73 -20.57
C GLU A 295 -16.31 -8.67 -19.69
N ARG A 296 -17.08 -7.60 -19.83
CA ARG A 296 -18.33 -7.38 -19.11
C ARG A 296 -19.38 -7.00 -20.15
N ARG A 297 -20.60 -7.51 -19.95
CA ARG A 297 -21.77 -7.23 -20.78
C ARG A 297 -22.03 -5.74 -20.85
N ASP A 298 -22.55 -5.29 -21.99
CA ASP A 298 -22.91 -3.90 -22.28
C ASP A 298 -23.67 -3.27 -21.10
N GLY A 299 -23.13 -2.17 -20.55
CA GLY A 299 -23.79 -1.38 -19.50
C GLY A 299 -23.06 -1.26 -18.15
N GLU A 300 -22.02 -2.05 -17.86
CA GLU A 300 -21.22 -1.83 -16.64
C GLU A 300 -20.22 -0.66 -16.82
N GLY A 301 -20.50 0.44 -16.12
CA GLY A 301 -19.68 1.67 -16.12
C GLY A 301 -18.18 1.40 -15.95
N GLY A 302 -17.46 1.55 -17.06
CA GLY A 302 -16.04 1.24 -17.16
C GLY A 302 -15.16 2.25 -16.46
N GLY A 303 -14.30 1.75 -15.57
CA GLY A 303 -13.02 2.38 -15.34
C GLY A 303 -12.14 1.49 -14.49
N GLY A 304 -11.00 1.12 -15.08
CA GLY A 304 -10.05 0.12 -14.57
C GLY A 304 -9.51 0.49 -13.19
N GLY A 305 -10.18 -0.03 -12.15
CA GLY A 305 -9.71 0.01 -10.77
C GLY A 305 -8.71 -1.11 -10.48
N PHE A 306 -8.04 -1.01 -9.35
CA PHE A 306 -7.13 -2.06 -8.88
C PHE A 306 -7.92 -3.36 -8.63
N GLY A 307 -7.59 -4.43 -9.35
CA GLY A 307 -8.28 -5.72 -9.26
C GLY A 307 -9.46 -5.90 -10.23
N ASP A 308 -9.81 -4.90 -11.04
CA ASP A 308 -10.77 -5.06 -12.14
C ASP A 308 -10.15 -5.80 -13.34
N ASP A 309 -8.82 -5.76 -13.45
CA ASP A 309 -8.06 -6.45 -14.49
C ASP A 309 -7.77 -7.90 -14.12
N VAL A 310 -8.08 -8.82 -15.03
CA VAL A 310 -7.76 -10.24 -14.89
C VAL A 310 -6.42 -10.56 -15.57
N GLN A 311 -5.78 -11.64 -15.14
CA GLN A 311 -4.62 -12.15 -15.87
C GLN A 311 -5.10 -12.85 -17.15
N GLY A 312 -4.76 -12.27 -18.30
CA GLY A 312 -4.97 -12.88 -19.61
C GLY A 312 -3.85 -13.83 -19.99
N ASP A 313 -3.77 -14.13 -21.28
CA ASP A 313 -2.68 -14.95 -21.81
C ASP A 313 -1.35 -14.24 -21.74
N VAL A 314 -0.35 -14.99 -21.30
CA VAL A 314 1.00 -14.49 -21.10
C VAL A 314 1.77 -14.52 -22.42
N PRO A 315 2.68 -13.55 -22.65
CA PRO A 315 3.58 -13.58 -23.80
C PRO A 315 4.30 -14.92 -23.97
N GLU A 316 4.58 -15.29 -25.21
CA GLU A 316 5.19 -16.60 -25.52
C GLU A 316 6.53 -16.80 -24.80
N TRP A 317 7.34 -15.75 -24.70
CA TRP A 317 8.65 -15.79 -24.05
C TRP A 317 8.58 -16.11 -22.55
N CYS A 318 7.46 -15.87 -21.85
CA CYS A 318 7.31 -16.15 -20.42
C CYS A 318 6.41 -17.35 -20.10
N ARG A 319 5.71 -17.90 -21.10
CA ARG A 319 4.74 -19.00 -20.92
C ARG A 319 5.34 -20.28 -20.32
N GLY A 320 6.63 -20.54 -20.53
CA GLY A 320 7.31 -21.76 -20.08
C GLY A 320 7.85 -21.76 -18.65
N TRP A 321 7.96 -20.61 -17.99
CA TRP A 321 8.65 -20.49 -16.68
C TRP A 321 7.89 -19.65 -15.65
N ILE A 322 6.82 -18.96 -16.03
CA ILE A 322 6.00 -18.17 -15.12
C ILE A 322 4.56 -18.68 -15.12
N MET A 323 4.08 -19.11 -13.95
CA MET A 323 2.69 -19.52 -13.77
C MET A 323 1.76 -18.30 -13.85
N LYS A 324 0.67 -18.39 -14.63
CA LYS A 324 -0.31 -17.29 -14.82
C LYS A 324 -0.77 -16.67 -13.49
N GLY A 325 -1.10 -17.49 -12.49
CA GLY A 325 -1.55 -17.03 -11.17
C GLY A 325 -0.48 -16.29 -10.36
N MET A 326 0.81 -16.46 -10.65
CA MET A 326 1.91 -15.81 -9.94
C MET A 326 2.24 -14.42 -10.50
N ILE A 327 1.74 -14.06 -11.68
CA ILE A 327 2.11 -12.79 -12.33
C ILE A 327 1.70 -11.58 -11.50
N PRO A 328 0.46 -11.45 -10.98
CA PRO A 328 0.12 -10.33 -10.10
C PRO A 328 1.07 -10.20 -8.90
N PHE A 329 1.47 -11.33 -8.32
CA PHE A 329 2.42 -11.37 -7.21
C PHE A 329 3.83 -10.91 -7.63
N LEU A 330 4.35 -11.38 -8.75
CA LEU A 330 5.67 -10.98 -9.27
C LEU A 330 5.69 -9.50 -9.65
N CYS A 331 4.62 -9.02 -10.32
CA CYS A 331 4.45 -7.61 -10.64
C CYS A 331 4.46 -6.75 -9.37
N GLY A 332 3.64 -7.12 -8.37
CA GLY A 332 3.57 -6.39 -7.11
C GLY A 332 4.88 -6.43 -6.33
N SER A 333 5.59 -7.55 -6.35
CA SER A 333 6.87 -7.71 -5.66
C SER A 333 7.97 -6.86 -6.30
N LEU A 334 8.10 -6.89 -7.63
CA LEU A 334 9.11 -6.10 -8.33
C LEU A 334 8.82 -4.60 -8.19
N ALA A 335 7.59 -4.17 -8.48
CA ALA A 335 7.16 -2.78 -8.29
C ALA A 335 7.34 -2.32 -6.83
N GLY A 336 7.13 -3.21 -5.86
CA GLY A 336 7.41 -2.97 -4.45
C GLY A 336 8.88 -2.68 -4.20
N VAL A 337 9.80 -3.54 -4.65
CA VAL A 337 11.24 -3.41 -4.44
C VAL A 337 11.79 -2.16 -5.12
N THR A 338 11.43 -1.92 -6.38
CA THR A 338 11.90 -0.79 -7.19
C THR A 338 11.39 0.55 -6.65
N SER A 339 10.09 0.68 -6.39
CA SER A 339 9.51 1.90 -5.81
C SER A 339 10.12 2.21 -4.43
N TRP A 340 10.32 1.18 -3.60
CA TRP A 340 11.01 1.34 -2.32
C TRP A 340 12.46 1.77 -2.49
N ALA A 341 13.20 1.19 -3.44
CA ALA A 341 14.58 1.58 -3.72
C ALA A 341 14.66 3.05 -4.16
N LEU A 342 13.73 3.52 -5.00
CA LEU A 342 13.70 4.92 -5.43
C LEU A 342 13.34 5.88 -4.29
N ILE A 343 12.37 5.51 -3.43
CA ILE A 343 11.89 6.40 -2.37
C ILE A 343 12.72 6.35 -1.08
N TYR A 344 13.57 5.32 -0.93
CA TYR A 344 14.36 5.08 0.28
C TYR A 344 15.13 6.31 0.81
N PRO A 345 15.75 7.18 -0.02
CA PRO A 345 16.43 8.36 0.49
C PRO A 345 15.50 9.33 1.22
N VAL A 346 14.28 9.52 0.71
CA VAL A 346 13.26 10.37 1.34
C VAL A 346 12.80 9.75 2.65
N ASP A 347 12.60 8.43 2.67
CA ASP A 347 12.23 7.69 3.88
C ASP A 347 13.30 7.80 4.97
N ALA A 348 14.58 7.65 4.62
CA ALA A 348 15.69 7.80 5.57
C ALA A 348 15.79 9.22 6.15
N ILE A 349 15.59 10.27 5.34
CA ILE A 349 15.54 11.66 5.81
C ILE A 349 14.35 11.85 6.76
N LYS A 350 13.16 11.36 6.38
CA LYS A 350 11.93 11.40 7.20
C LYS A 350 12.16 10.74 8.56
N THR A 351 12.63 9.49 8.59
CA THR A 351 12.83 8.73 9.83
C THR A 351 13.81 9.44 10.76
N LYS A 352 14.93 9.97 10.22
CA LYS A 352 15.88 10.76 11.01
C LYS A 352 15.30 12.09 11.50
N ALA A 353 14.48 12.78 10.71
CA ALA A 353 13.83 14.02 11.12
C ALA A 353 12.85 13.77 12.28
N GLN A 354 12.05 12.71 12.19
CA GLN A 354 11.11 12.32 13.24
C GLN A 354 11.83 11.87 14.51
N GLN A 355 12.88 11.04 14.40
CA GLN A 355 13.73 10.66 15.53
C GLN A 355 14.25 11.91 16.27
N ARG A 356 14.86 12.86 15.55
CA ARG A 356 15.45 14.06 16.16
C ARG A 356 14.42 14.90 16.89
N ALA A 357 13.25 15.11 16.28
CA ALA A 357 12.17 15.86 16.90
C ALA A 357 11.68 15.16 18.18
N LEU A 358 11.51 13.84 18.16
CA LEU A 358 11.10 13.04 19.31
C LEU A 358 12.17 13.00 20.43
N SER A 359 13.44 13.14 20.09
CA SER A 359 14.56 13.25 21.03
C SER A 359 14.82 14.67 21.55
N GLY A 360 14.06 15.68 21.10
CA GLY A 360 14.30 17.08 21.46
C GLY A 360 15.58 17.68 20.88
N LEU A 361 16.16 17.05 19.85
CA LEU A 361 17.36 17.54 19.17
C LEU A 361 17.00 18.67 18.18
N PRO A 362 17.93 19.61 17.90
CA PRO A 362 17.65 20.73 17.01
C PRO A 362 17.25 20.24 15.60
N MET A 363 16.20 20.85 15.05
CA MET A 363 15.72 20.54 13.72
C MET A 363 16.78 20.87 12.67
N ARG A 364 16.81 20.08 11.59
CA ARG A 364 17.70 20.28 10.45
C ARG A 364 16.89 20.35 9.18
N THR A 365 17.39 21.06 8.19
CA THR A 365 16.75 21.07 6.87
C THR A 365 16.91 19.69 6.21
N PRO A 366 15.97 19.27 5.34
CA PRO A 366 16.08 18.00 4.61
C PRO A 366 17.40 17.87 3.84
N ILE A 367 17.87 18.96 3.24
CA ILE A 367 19.13 19.02 2.49
C ILE A 367 20.33 18.83 3.42
N GLU A 368 20.34 19.48 4.58
CA GLU A 368 21.41 19.30 5.57
C GLU A 368 21.43 17.85 6.09
N GLN A 369 20.26 17.26 6.33
CA GLN A 369 20.15 15.86 6.71
C GLN A 369 20.66 14.91 5.63
N LEU A 370 20.25 15.10 4.38
CA LEU A 370 20.73 14.30 3.25
C LEU A 370 22.25 14.41 3.11
N SER A 371 22.78 15.63 3.17
CA SER A 371 24.22 15.89 3.12
C SER A 371 24.95 15.14 4.23
N ARG A 372 24.46 15.17 5.48
CA ARG A 372 25.08 14.44 6.59
C ARG A 372 24.93 12.91 6.48
N LEU A 373 23.82 12.42 5.93
CA LEU A 373 23.60 10.98 5.69
C LEU A 373 24.57 10.44 4.64
N VAL A 374 24.72 11.17 3.54
CA VAL A 374 25.55 10.79 2.38
C VAL A 374 27.03 11.10 2.64
N ARG A 375 27.36 12.37 2.92
CA ARG A 375 28.75 12.85 3.06
C ARG A 375 29.33 12.63 4.46
N GLY A 376 28.51 12.31 5.46
CA GLY A 376 28.95 12.09 6.84
C GLY A 376 28.84 13.34 7.73
N THR A 377 29.17 13.19 9.01
CA THR A 377 29.04 14.25 10.01
C THR A 377 30.24 15.19 10.09
N ASP A 378 31.38 14.76 9.55
CA ASP A 378 32.62 15.52 9.55
C ASP A 378 32.65 16.47 8.35
N LYS A 379 32.72 17.78 8.62
CA LYS A 379 32.80 18.82 7.58
C LYS A 379 34.20 18.90 6.96
N SER A 380 35.23 18.46 7.68
CA SER A 380 36.63 18.55 7.26
C SER A 380 37.01 17.43 6.29
N ASN A 381 36.34 16.28 6.36
CA ASN A 381 36.57 15.14 5.48
C ASN A 381 35.25 14.52 4.97
N PRO A 382 34.57 15.17 4.01
CA PRO A 382 33.32 14.67 3.46
C PRO A 382 33.55 13.42 2.62
N LYS A 383 32.72 12.40 2.82
CA LYS A 383 32.78 11.18 2.04
C LYS A 383 32.30 11.41 0.59
N PRO A 384 32.84 10.67 -0.39
CA PRO A 384 32.37 10.73 -1.77
C PRO A 384 30.87 10.47 -1.87
N PHE A 385 30.19 11.21 -2.74
CA PHE A 385 28.72 11.17 -2.85
C PHE A 385 28.19 9.77 -3.15
N LEU A 386 28.78 9.07 -4.12
CA LEU A 386 28.36 7.71 -4.50
C LEU A 386 28.56 6.70 -3.36
N THR A 387 29.69 6.77 -2.66
CA THR A 387 29.95 5.95 -1.47
C THR A 387 28.96 6.26 -0.35
N GLY A 388 28.56 7.53 -0.22
CA GLY A 388 27.54 7.98 0.71
C GLY A 388 26.15 7.46 0.37
N MET A 389 25.77 7.53 -0.92
CA MET A 389 24.52 6.99 -1.43
C MET A 389 24.46 5.47 -1.23
N ALA A 390 25.51 4.74 -1.60
CA ALA A 390 25.59 3.29 -1.36
C ALA A 390 25.48 2.93 0.14
N ARG A 391 25.95 3.80 1.04
CA ARG A 391 25.79 3.61 2.49
C ARG A 391 24.36 3.83 2.97
N LEU A 392 23.58 4.66 2.27
CA LEU A 392 22.16 4.85 2.57
C LEU A 392 21.43 3.50 2.40
N TYR A 393 21.68 2.82 1.28
CA TYR A 393 21.10 1.53 0.91
C TYR A 393 21.72 0.30 1.57
N ARG A 394 22.67 0.47 2.51
CA ARG A 394 23.26 -0.66 3.24
C ARG A 394 22.36 -1.21 4.35
N GLY A 395 21.25 -0.54 4.64
CA GLY A 395 20.34 -0.86 5.74
C GLY A 395 19.01 -1.45 5.32
#